data_AF-A0A9E1J0K3-F1
#
_entry.id   AF-A0A9E1J0K3-F1
#
_cell.length_a   1.000
_cell.length_b   1.000
_cell.length_c   1.000
_cell.angle_alpha   90.00
_cell.angle_beta   90.00
_cell.angle_gamma   90.00
#
_symmetry.space_group_name_H-M   'P 1'
#
loop_
_entity.id
_entity.type
_entity.pdbx_description
1 polymer ?
#
loop_
_entity_poly.entity_id
_entity_poly.type
_entity_poly.pdbx_seq_one_letter_code
_entity_poly.pdbx_strand_id
1 'polypeptide(L)'
;MMPEQAQTMVDKILQMEVFHELAKREINLTGGEPSQNPHIVEIFKIFRKLTPNVRIHTNLDINSAKSQRWLRLVEIMKLSGRVDFTLYPTVWESRQKPLLIEILGLQDELIVNMIFEKVPDLLSQIELLMAFFGEQEKKYQSVMPLLETYRAKLENLLAENPECNEGEFLKHMEGTENYICTDNFTFGLNMIPGFYVNKNGDRAMNAQPFPKDFNLLECTIPRGTIEIVTVQQTGEITPCCDVGNLKCQPKFGNLLMDSPIEIMQKVDVSRKKMVSGIQKNHQNINNGKAGEWVEEGIPPYCV
;
A
#
# COMPACT_ATOMS: atom_id res chain seq x y z
N MET A 1 -9.68 -6.07 -16.51
CA MET A 1 -11.00 -5.54 -16.15
C MET A 1 -11.52 -4.67 -17.27
N MET A 2 -12.78 -4.81 -17.68
CA MET A 2 -13.47 -3.94 -18.64
C MET A 2 -14.36 -2.91 -17.91
N PRO A 3 -14.75 -1.79 -18.54
CA PRO A 3 -15.66 -0.80 -17.94
C PRO A 3 -16.97 -1.39 -17.41
N GLU A 4 -17.58 -2.34 -18.12
CA GLU A 4 -18.85 -2.97 -17.71
C GLU A 4 -18.67 -3.80 -16.42
N GLN A 5 -17.50 -4.43 -16.27
CA GLN A 5 -17.13 -5.13 -15.05
C GLN A 5 -16.96 -4.13 -13.90
N ALA A 6 -16.28 -3.01 -14.13
CA ALA A 6 -16.13 -1.96 -13.14
C ALA A 6 -17.49 -1.40 -12.70
N GLN A 7 -18.43 -1.21 -13.64
CA GLN A 7 -19.79 -0.77 -13.33
C GLN A 7 -20.52 -1.81 -12.46
N THR A 8 -20.43 -3.08 -12.81
CA THR A 8 -20.99 -4.18 -12.00
C THR A 8 -20.43 -4.18 -10.57
N MET A 9 -19.11 -3.95 -10.42
CA MET A 9 -18.47 -3.87 -9.11
C MET A 9 -19.00 -2.68 -8.29
N VAL A 10 -19.08 -1.49 -8.91
CA VAL A 10 -19.60 -0.27 -8.27
C VAL A 10 -21.06 -0.46 -7.82
N ASP A 11 -21.92 -0.98 -8.69
CA ASP A 11 -23.33 -1.23 -8.39
C ASP A 11 -23.48 -2.23 -7.24
N LYS A 12 -22.57 -3.19 -7.12
CA LYS A 12 -22.54 -4.16 -6.03
C LYS A 12 -22.05 -3.56 -4.72
N ILE A 13 -21.03 -2.70 -4.75
CA ILE A 13 -20.56 -1.96 -3.55
C ILE A 13 -21.69 -1.12 -2.97
N LEU A 14 -22.48 -0.44 -3.81
CA LEU A 14 -23.62 0.38 -3.38
C LEU A 14 -24.72 -0.43 -2.65
N GLN A 15 -24.79 -1.73 -2.88
CA GLN A 15 -25.74 -2.63 -2.20
C GLN A 15 -25.25 -3.12 -0.83
N MET A 16 -23.98 -2.86 -0.49
CA MET A 16 -23.35 -3.32 0.75
C MET A 16 -22.94 -2.11 1.58
N GLU A 17 -23.76 -1.71 2.55
CA GLU A 17 -23.56 -0.49 3.36
C GLU A 17 -22.14 -0.36 3.93
N VAL A 18 -21.60 -1.43 4.52
CA VAL A 18 -20.23 -1.44 5.06
C VAL A 18 -19.19 -1.08 3.99
N PHE A 19 -19.28 -1.67 2.80
CA PHE A 19 -18.33 -1.37 1.71
C PHE A 19 -18.59 -0.03 1.08
N HIS A 20 -19.84 0.42 1.01
CA HIS A 20 -20.17 1.75 0.52
C HIS A 20 -19.56 2.84 1.43
N GLU A 21 -19.68 2.71 2.75
CA GLU A 21 -19.07 3.65 3.69
C GLU A 21 -17.54 3.62 3.63
N LEU A 22 -16.93 2.43 3.53
CA LEU A 22 -15.48 2.31 3.34
C LEU A 22 -15.03 2.92 2.00
N ALA A 23 -15.79 2.67 0.94
CA ALA A 23 -15.50 3.16 -0.40
C ALA A 23 -15.56 4.69 -0.51
N LYS A 24 -16.36 5.37 0.31
CA LYS A 24 -16.38 6.84 0.36
C LYS A 24 -15.02 7.42 0.77
N ARG A 25 -14.25 6.71 1.60
CA ARG A 25 -12.94 7.17 2.08
C ARG A 25 -11.88 7.10 1.00
N GLU A 26 -11.63 5.91 0.46
CA GLU A 26 -10.64 5.66 -0.58
C GLU A 26 -10.94 4.32 -1.28
N ILE A 27 -10.77 4.30 -2.61
CA ILE A 27 -10.73 3.06 -3.40
C ILE A 27 -9.37 2.94 -4.04
N ASN A 28 -8.66 1.85 -3.73
CA ASN A 28 -7.41 1.52 -4.39
C ASN A 28 -7.65 0.48 -5.51
N LEU A 29 -7.30 0.85 -6.73
CA LEU A 29 -7.34 -0.05 -7.89
C LEU A 29 -5.98 -0.74 -8.05
N THR A 30 -5.98 -2.05 -7.81
CA THR A 30 -4.76 -2.90 -7.89
C THR A 30 -5.04 -4.22 -8.63
N GLY A 31 -4.11 -5.17 -8.59
CA GLY A 31 -4.18 -6.46 -9.27
C GLY A 31 -3.49 -6.42 -10.62
N GLY A 32 -2.29 -7.00 -10.69
CA GLY A 32 -1.36 -6.85 -11.82
C GLY A 32 -0.82 -5.42 -11.89
N GLU A 33 -0.71 -4.88 -13.11
CA GLU A 33 -0.29 -3.50 -13.36
C GLU A 33 -1.49 -2.70 -13.95
N PRO A 34 -2.28 -1.98 -13.13
CA PRO A 34 -3.47 -1.26 -13.58
C PRO A 34 -3.23 -0.32 -14.75
N SER A 35 -2.07 0.35 -14.77
CA SER A 35 -1.72 1.30 -15.84
C SER A 35 -1.58 0.63 -17.22
N GLN A 36 -1.37 -0.69 -17.29
CA GLN A 36 -1.33 -1.43 -18.56
C GLN A 36 -2.72 -1.59 -19.18
N ASN A 37 -3.79 -1.52 -18.38
CA ASN A 37 -5.16 -1.67 -18.87
C ASN A 37 -5.54 -0.50 -19.80
N PRO A 38 -5.88 -0.74 -21.08
CA PRO A 38 -6.22 0.32 -22.03
C PRO A 38 -7.45 1.13 -21.64
N HIS A 39 -8.33 0.57 -20.80
CA HIS A 39 -9.56 1.20 -20.33
C HIS A 39 -9.45 1.81 -18.92
N ILE A 40 -8.24 1.88 -18.34
CA ILE A 40 -8.05 2.28 -16.93
C ILE A 40 -8.65 3.64 -16.59
N VAL A 41 -8.63 4.59 -17.52
CA VAL A 41 -9.22 5.92 -17.35
C VAL A 41 -10.75 5.85 -17.21
N GLU A 42 -11.41 5.04 -18.02
CA GLU A 42 -12.87 4.87 -17.98
C GLU A 42 -13.28 4.12 -16.71
N ILE A 43 -12.54 3.06 -16.38
CA ILE A 43 -12.69 2.31 -15.12
C ILE A 43 -12.54 3.25 -13.92
N PHE A 44 -11.52 4.11 -13.92
CA PHE A 44 -11.30 5.12 -12.89
C PHE A 44 -12.50 6.06 -12.76
N LYS A 45 -13.02 6.58 -13.87
CA LYS A 45 -14.23 7.43 -13.90
C LYS A 45 -15.45 6.72 -13.32
N ILE A 46 -15.57 5.40 -13.52
CA ILE A 46 -16.66 4.60 -12.96
C ILE A 46 -16.53 4.47 -11.43
N PHE A 47 -15.36 4.10 -10.91
CA PHE A 47 -15.14 4.02 -9.47
C PHE A 47 -15.25 5.39 -8.78
N ARG A 48 -14.95 6.48 -9.50
CA ARG A 48 -15.15 7.84 -8.98
C ARG A 48 -16.59 8.21 -8.67
N LYS A 49 -17.57 7.42 -9.13
CA LYS A 49 -18.97 7.57 -8.72
C LYS A 49 -19.18 7.24 -7.23
N LEU A 50 -18.28 6.47 -6.62
CA LEU A 50 -18.32 6.12 -5.19
C LEU A 50 -17.56 7.13 -4.32
N THR A 51 -16.40 7.60 -4.80
CA THR A 51 -15.54 8.52 -4.06
C THR A 51 -14.65 9.35 -4.99
N PRO A 52 -14.32 10.61 -4.66
CA PRO A 52 -13.26 11.32 -5.36
C PRO A 52 -11.87 10.69 -5.16
N ASN A 53 -11.67 9.94 -4.08
CA ASN A 53 -10.38 9.39 -3.65
C ASN A 53 -10.11 8.01 -4.29
N VAL A 54 -10.07 7.97 -5.62
CA VAL A 54 -9.66 6.76 -6.34
C VAL A 54 -8.17 6.81 -6.60
N ARG A 55 -7.48 5.72 -6.25
CA ARG A 55 -6.02 5.62 -6.27
C ARG A 55 -5.59 4.51 -7.20
N ILE A 56 -4.49 4.74 -7.91
CA ILE A 56 -3.90 3.78 -8.82
C ILE A 56 -2.48 3.53 -8.39
N HIS A 57 -2.14 2.26 -8.24
CA HIS A 57 -0.76 1.85 -8.00
C HIS A 57 -0.09 1.41 -9.31
N THR A 58 1.18 1.78 -9.51
CA THR A 58 1.96 1.36 -10.68
C THR A 58 3.45 1.15 -10.38
N ASN A 59 4.18 0.40 -11.20
CA ASN A 59 5.63 0.28 -11.08
C ASN A 59 6.43 1.45 -11.69
N LEU A 60 5.79 2.37 -12.42
CA LEU A 60 6.44 3.42 -13.23
C LEU A 60 7.57 2.93 -14.16
N ASP A 61 7.59 1.64 -14.46
CA ASP A 61 8.50 1.07 -15.44
C ASP A 61 7.98 1.34 -16.86
N ILE A 62 8.04 2.62 -17.26
CA ILE A 62 7.45 3.16 -18.47
C ILE A 62 8.55 3.81 -19.32
N ASN A 63 8.75 3.28 -20.52
CA ASN A 63 9.87 3.66 -21.38
C ASN A 63 9.79 5.09 -21.95
N SER A 64 8.65 5.77 -21.86
CA SER A 64 8.49 7.12 -22.44
C SER A 64 7.26 7.86 -21.92
N ALA A 65 7.42 9.17 -21.70
CA ALA A 65 6.35 10.12 -21.47
C ALA A 65 5.42 10.32 -22.70
N LYS A 66 5.73 9.73 -23.85
CA LYS A 66 4.84 9.69 -25.02
C LYS A 66 4.02 8.40 -25.11
N SER A 67 4.28 7.43 -24.23
CA SER A 67 3.58 6.16 -24.26
C SER A 67 2.10 6.33 -23.87
N GLN A 68 1.22 5.56 -24.50
CA GLN A 68 -0.20 5.55 -24.14
C GLN A 68 -0.43 5.17 -22.69
N ARG A 69 0.46 4.36 -22.10
CA ARG A 69 0.44 3.99 -20.69
C ARG A 69 0.65 5.21 -19.78
N TRP A 70 1.65 6.05 -20.08
CA TRP A 70 1.88 7.31 -19.35
C TRP A 70 0.73 8.30 -19.53
N LEU A 71 0.27 8.51 -20.77
CA LEU A 71 -0.79 9.48 -21.06
C LEU A 71 -2.09 9.17 -20.29
N ARG A 72 -2.41 7.87 -20.10
CA ARG A 72 -3.52 7.44 -19.24
C ARG A 72 -3.34 7.86 -17.78
N LEU A 73 -2.13 7.69 -17.22
CA LEU A 73 -1.82 8.12 -15.84
C LEU A 73 -1.93 9.65 -15.69
N VAL A 74 -1.44 10.40 -16.68
CA VAL A 74 -1.60 11.87 -16.72
C VAL A 74 -3.07 12.28 -16.74
N GLU A 75 -3.92 11.60 -17.52
CA GLU A 75 -5.36 11.87 -17.52
C GLU A 75 -5.99 11.58 -16.15
N ILE A 76 -5.62 10.47 -15.51
CA ILE A 76 -6.08 10.13 -14.16
C ILE A 76 -5.68 11.21 -13.15
N MET A 77 -4.43 11.66 -13.14
CA MET A 77 -3.95 12.71 -12.22
C MET A 77 -4.67 14.04 -12.44
N LYS A 78 -4.92 14.42 -13.71
CA LYS A 78 -5.72 15.60 -14.04
C LYS A 78 -7.18 15.50 -13.61
N LEU A 79 -7.68 14.28 -13.39
CA LEU A 79 -8.98 14.00 -12.82
C LEU A 79 -8.92 13.82 -11.29
N SER A 80 -7.87 14.33 -10.64
CA SER A 80 -7.65 14.25 -9.19
C SER A 80 -7.47 12.82 -8.65
N GLY A 81 -7.15 11.86 -9.52
CA GLY A 81 -6.70 10.55 -9.09
C GLY A 81 -5.25 10.63 -8.62
N ARG A 82 -4.89 9.93 -7.55
CA ARG A 82 -3.50 9.85 -7.11
C ARG A 82 -2.87 8.58 -7.69
N VAL A 83 -1.67 8.75 -8.23
CA VAL A 83 -0.84 7.67 -8.72
C VAL A 83 0.28 7.42 -7.71
N ASP A 84 0.25 6.24 -7.10
CA ASP A 84 1.29 5.76 -6.19
C ASP A 84 2.20 4.80 -6.93
N PHE A 85 3.46 4.68 -6.52
CA PHE A 85 4.40 3.82 -7.22
C PHE A 85 5.25 2.92 -6.36
N THR A 86 5.74 1.83 -6.96
CA THR A 86 6.78 0.98 -6.36
C THR A 86 8.14 1.41 -6.87
N LEU A 87 9.06 1.72 -5.96
CA LEU A 87 10.43 2.11 -6.27
C LEU A 87 11.23 0.90 -6.79
N TYR A 88 11.89 1.07 -7.93
CA TYR A 88 12.77 0.08 -8.54
C TYR A 88 14.14 0.72 -8.83
N PRO A 89 15.12 0.59 -7.92
CA PRO A 89 16.43 1.22 -8.06
C PRO A 89 17.13 0.92 -9.41
N THR A 90 16.92 -0.28 -9.96
CA THR A 90 17.53 -0.73 -11.22
C THR A 90 17.11 0.07 -12.45
N VAL A 91 15.93 0.68 -12.43
CA VAL A 91 15.39 1.51 -13.54
C VAL A 91 15.17 2.96 -13.12
N TRP A 92 15.63 3.35 -11.93
CA TRP A 92 15.39 4.65 -11.34
C TRP A 92 15.77 5.81 -12.26
N GLU A 93 17.05 5.93 -12.61
CA GLU A 93 17.56 7.08 -13.39
C GLU A 93 16.95 7.14 -14.79
N SER A 94 16.81 5.98 -15.45
CA SER A 94 16.40 5.93 -16.85
C SER A 94 14.89 6.03 -17.07
N ARG A 95 14.07 5.65 -16.07
CA ARG A 95 12.61 5.52 -16.22
C ARG A 95 11.84 6.23 -15.10
N GLN A 96 12.10 5.93 -13.84
CA GLN A 96 11.24 6.41 -12.74
C GLN A 96 11.48 7.88 -12.37
N LYS A 97 12.74 8.32 -12.22
CA LYS A 97 13.10 9.67 -11.78
C LYS A 97 12.46 10.76 -12.66
N PRO A 98 12.54 10.71 -14.02
CA PRO A 98 11.91 11.73 -14.86
C PRO A 98 10.38 11.77 -14.72
N LEU A 99 9.74 10.60 -14.62
CA LEU A 99 8.29 10.51 -14.49
C LEU A 99 7.81 10.99 -13.12
N LEU A 100 8.58 10.73 -12.06
CA LEU A 100 8.25 11.20 -10.72
C LEU A 100 8.25 12.74 -10.63
N ILE A 101 9.16 13.41 -11.32
CA ILE A 101 9.16 14.88 -11.42
C ILE A 101 7.84 15.36 -12.05
N GLU A 102 7.37 14.70 -13.11
CA GLU A 102 6.08 15.03 -13.72
C GLU A 102 4.89 14.74 -12.79
N ILE A 103 4.91 13.62 -12.05
CA ILE A 103 3.88 13.29 -11.05
C ILE A 103 3.79 14.37 -9.98
N LEU A 104 4.92 14.81 -9.43
CA LEU A 104 4.96 15.85 -8.40
C LEU A 104 4.34 17.19 -8.89
N GLY A 105 4.38 17.46 -10.20
CA GLY A 105 3.71 18.61 -10.81
C GLY A 105 2.19 18.44 -11.02
N LEU A 106 1.65 17.23 -10.84
CA LEU A 106 0.26 16.88 -11.15
C LEU A 106 -0.56 16.43 -9.93
N GLN A 107 0.09 16.02 -8.84
CA GLN A 107 -0.56 15.63 -7.59
C GLN A 107 0.23 16.15 -6.37
N ASP A 108 -0.48 16.36 -5.26
CA ASP A 108 0.00 16.85 -3.98
C ASP A 108 0.02 15.78 -2.87
N GLU A 109 -0.34 14.55 -3.23
CA GLU A 109 -0.21 13.37 -2.39
C GLU A 109 0.65 12.32 -3.10
N LEU A 110 1.51 11.59 -2.40
CA LEU A 110 2.29 10.50 -3.01
C LEU A 110 2.61 9.40 -2.00
N ILE A 111 2.35 8.15 -2.37
CA ILE A 111 2.86 6.99 -1.64
C ILE A 111 3.91 6.25 -2.47
N VAL A 112 5.06 6.01 -1.85
CA VAL A 112 6.15 5.21 -2.42
C VAL A 112 6.20 3.85 -1.73
N ASN A 113 6.14 2.79 -2.52
CA ASN A 113 6.18 1.42 -2.05
C ASN A 113 7.61 0.90 -2.27
N MET A 114 8.22 0.35 -1.24
CA MET A 114 9.61 -0.10 -1.24
C MET A 114 9.63 -1.58 -0.88
N ILE A 115 10.00 -2.41 -1.85
CA ILE A 115 10.16 -3.85 -1.66
C ILE A 115 11.64 -4.11 -1.44
N PHE A 116 11.98 -4.88 -0.41
CA PHE A 116 13.37 -5.16 -0.07
C PHE A 116 13.52 -6.56 0.53
N GLU A 117 14.61 -7.25 0.18
CA GLU A 117 14.94 -8.57 0.75
C GLU A 117 15.98 -8.46 1.87
N LYS A 118 16.72 -7.35 1.90
CA LYS A 118 17.74 -7.05 2.91
C LYS A 118 17.66 -5.59 3.33
N VAL A 119 17.92 -5.32 4.61
CA VAL A 119 17.91 -3.96 5.17
C VAL A 119 18.84 -2.97 4.43
N PRO A 120 20.05 -3.36 3.95
CA PRO A 120 20.89 -2.46 3.15
C PRO A 120 20.23 -2.00 1.83
N ASP A 121 19.39 -2.83 1.23
CA ASP A 121 18.66 -2.48 0.01
C ASP A 121 17.58 -1.43 0.30
N LEU A 122 16.93 -1.52 1.47
CA LEU A 122 15.98 -0.51 1.93
C LEU A 122 16.69 0.81 2.26
N LEU A 123 17.84 0.75 2.95
CA LEU A 123 18.65 1.94 3.24
C LEU A 123 19.03 2.66 1.94
N SER A 124 19.51 1.92 0.94
CA SER A 124 19.85 2.48 -0.38
C SER A 124 18.64 3.13 -1.07
N GLN A 125 17.44 2.55 -0.93
CA GLN A 125 16.20 3.12 -1.44
C GLN A 125 15.82 4.43 -0.73
N ILE A 126 15.97 4.50 0.60
CA ILE A 126 15.74 5.72 1.39
C ILE A 126 16.72 6.82 0.96
N GLU A 127 18.01 6.51 0.84
CA GLU A 127 19.03 7.48 0.41
C GLU A 127 18.77 8.01 -1.00
N LEU A 128 18.29 7.16 -1.91
CA LEU A 128 17.88 7.55 -3.24
C LEU A 128 16.71 8.54 -3.22
N LEU A 129 15.70 8.31 -2.37
CA LEU A 129 14.59 9.26 -2.19
C LEU A 129 15.07 10.56 -1.54
N MET A 130 15.99 10.50 -0.56
CA MET A 130 16.56 11.69 0.08
C MET A 130 17.31 12.56 -0.94
N ALA A 131 18.16 11.96 -1.77
CA ALA A 131 18.86 12.66 -2.83
C ALA A 131 17.88 13.32 -3.80
N PHE A 132 16.84 12.59 -4.20
CA PHE A 132 15.80 13.11 -5.08
C PHE A 132 15.07 14.32 -4.49
N PHE A 133 14.50 14.19 -3.29
CA PHE A 133 13.73 15.25 -2.63
C PHE A 133 14.60 16.44 -2.21
N GLY A 134 15.88 16.21 -1.90
CA GLY A 134 16.86 17.27 -1.65
C GLY A 134 17.08 18.19 -2.85
N GLU A 135 16.88 17.70 -4.07
CA GLU A 135 16.97 18.47 -5.32
C GLU A 135 15.64 19.15 -5.73
N GLN A 136 14.52 18.83 -5.07
CA GLN A 136 13.20 19.34 -5.45
C GLN A 136 12.86 20.69 -4.80
N GLU A 137 11.76 21.29 -5.25
CA GLU A 137 11.20 22.53 -4.70
C GLU A 137 11.02 22.49 -3.18
N LYS A 138 11.08 23.68 -2.54
CA LYS A 138 10.98 23.83 -1.08
C LYS A 138 9.74 23.19 -0.47
N LYS A 139 8.63 23.11 -1.20
CA LYS A 139 7.38 22.52 -0.71
C LYS A 139 7.48 21.02 -0.41
N TYR A 140 8.44 20.31 -1.00
CA TYR A 140 8.68 18.89 -0.75
C TYR A 140 9.71 18.63 0.35
N GLN A 141 10.35 19.67 0.91
CA GLN A 141 11.38 19.51 1.94
C GLN A 141 10.81 18.96 3.26
N SER A 142 9.49 19.04 3.45
CA SER A 142 8.78 18.38 4.55
C SER A 142 8.96 16.86 4.54
N VAL A 143 9.32 16.25 3.40
CA VAL A 143 9.61 14.81 3.31
C VAL A 143 10.92 14.42 4.03
N MET A 144 11.89 15.34 4.11
CA MET A 144 13.24 15.02 4.59
C MET A 144 13.29 14.49 6.03
N PRO A 145 12.61 15.08 7.03
CA PRO A 145 12.61 14.55 8.40
C PRO A 145 12.13 13.10 8.52
N LEU A 146 11.13 12.70 7.71
CA LEU A 146 10.65 11.33 7.67
C LEU A 146 11.74 10.40 7.15
N LEU A 147 12.35 10.72 6.01
CA LEU A 147 13.42 9.92 5.41
C LEU A 147 14.68 9.87 6.28
N GLU A 148 15.06 10.96 6.95
CA GLU A 148 16.17 11.00 7.90
C GLU A 148 15.93 10.09 9.11
N THR A 149 14.70 10.06 9.63
CA THR A 149 14.31 9.15 10.71
C THR A 149 14.48 7.69 10.29
N TYR A 150 14.02 7.35 9.09
CA TYR A 150 14.21 6.01 8.53
C TYR A 150 15.69 5.69 8.34
N ARG A 151 16.46 6.59 7.72
CA ARG A 151 17.89 6.41 7.49
C ARG A 151 18.63 6.11 8.80
N ALA A 152 18.44 6.95 9.82
CA ALA A 152 19.12 6.80 11.11
C ALA A 152 18.77 5.47 11.80
N LYS A 153 17.50 5.06 11.77
CA LYS A 153 17.08 3.76 12.30
C LYS A 153 17.72 2.59 11.56
N LEU A 154 17.74 2.62 10.23
CA LEU A 154 18.33 1.54 9.43
C LEU A 154 19.84 1.46 9.61
N GLU A 155 20.54 2.60 9.67
CA GLU A 155 21.98 2.66 9.97
C GLU A 155 22.30 2.07 11.35
N ASN A 156 21.51 2.42 12.38
CA ASN A 156 21.66 1.87 13.73
C ASN A 156 21.41 0.35 13.75
N LEU A 157 20.34 -0.11 13.10
CA LEU A 157 20.01 -1.52 12.98
C LEU A 157 21.12 -2.32 12.32
N LEU A 158 21.72 -1.80 11.24
CA LEU A 158 22.82 -2.47 10.54
C LEU A 158 24.13 -2.46 11.35
N ALA A 159 24.35 -1.44 12.18
CA ALA A 159 25.52 -1.38 13.06
C ALA A 159 25.42 -2.42 14.20
N GLU A 160 24.23 -2.62 14.76
CA GLU A 160 23.98 -3.58 15.84
C GLU A 160 23.78 -5.01 15.33
N ASN A 161 23.17 -5.16 14.15
CA ASN A 161 22.79 -6.45 13.56
C ASN A 161 22.98 -6.46 12.03
N PRO A 162 24.21 -6.69 11.53
CA PRO A 162 24.52 -6.60 10.10
C PRO A 162 23.75 -7.58 9.20
N GLU A 163 23.38 -8.75 9.72
CA GLU A 163 22.64 -9.78 8.97
C GLU A 163 21.12 -9.58 9.01
N CYS A 164 20.63 -8.74 9.94
CA CYS A 164 19.24 -8.37 10.22
C CYS A 164 18.15 -9.28 9.61
N ASN A 165 17.50 -10.08 10.45
CA ASN A 165 16.31 -10.84 10.05
C ASN A 165 15.03 -9.98 10.15
N GLU A 166 13.91 -10.49 9.62
CA GLU A 166 12.62 -9.79 9.60
C GLU A 166 12.13 -9.38 11.01
N GLY A 167 12.31 -10.24 12.03
CA GLY A 167 11.85 -9.94 13.39
C GLY A 167 12.60 -8.78 14.03
N GLU A 168 13.91 -8.73 13.86
CA GLU A 168 14.77 -7.64 14.34
C GLU A 168 14.45 -6.32 13.62
N PHE A 169 14.22 -6.38 12.31
CA PHE A 169 13.76 -5.23 11.54
C PHE A 169 12.42 -4.70 12.06
N LEU A 170 11.41 -5.56 12.20
CA LEU A 170 10.08 -5.13 12.64
C LEU A 170 10.10 -4.50 14.04
N LYS A 171 10.88 -5.07 14.96
CA LYS A 171 11.08 -4.52 16.30
C LYS A 171 11.76 -3.15 16.26
N HIS A 172 12.84 -3.00 15.51
CA HIS A 172 13.58 -1.74 15.43
C HIS A 172 12.75 -0.62 14.77
N MET A 173 11.88 -0.99 13.83
CA MET A 173 10.99 -0.08 13.13
C MET A 173 9.69 0.24 13.88
N GLU A 174 9.44 -0.38 15.04
CA GLU A 174 8.24 -0.14 15.82
C GLU A 174 8.07 1.34 16.19
N GLY A 175 6.83 1.84 16.10
CA GLY A 175 6.46 3.22 16.44
C GLY A 175 7.02 4.28 15.48
N THR A 176 7.56 3.90 14.33
CA THR A 176 7.99 4.84 13.30
C THR A 176 6.78 5.30 12.49
N GLU A 177 6.58 6.61 12.39
CA GLU A 177 5.61 7.20 11.46
C GLU A 177 5.97 6.80 10.03
N ASN A 178 4.96 6.50 9.20
CA ASN A 178 5.16 6.10 7.81
C ASN A 178 4.65 7.15 6.81
N TYR A 179 4.24 8.33 7.28
CA TYR A 179 3.80 9.42 6.41
C TYR A 179 4.06 10.78 7.05
N ILE A 180 3.96 11.82 6.22
CA ILE A 180 3.84 13.20 6.65
C ILE A 180 2.69 13.86 5.91
N CYS A 181 1.89 14.64 6.63
CA CYS A 181 0.79 15.43 6.10
C CYS A 181 1.04 16.91 6.39
N THR A 182 1.16 17.71 5.33
CA THR A 182 1.28 19.17 5.43
C THR A 182 0.30 19.82 4.46
N ASP A 183 0.01 21.11 4.64
CA ASP A 183 -0.88 21.86 3.75
C ASP A 183 -0.47 21.84 2.27
N ASN A 184 0.81 21.56 1.97
CA ASN A 184 1.37 21.65 0.63
C ASN A 184 1.63 20.30 -0.04
N PHE A 185 1.88 19.26 0.76
CA PHE A 185 2.24 17.94 0.26
C PHE A 185 2.02 16.88 1.33
N THR A 186 1.41 15.77 0.92
CA THR A 186 1.26 14.58 1.76
C THR A 186 2.09 13.45 1.17
N PHE A 187 2.98 12.87 1.96
CA PHE A 187 3.91 11.84 1.49
C PHE A 187 3.86 10.62 2.41
N GLY A 188 3.78 9.43 1.83
CA GLY A 188 3.77 8.17 2.55
C GLY A 188 4.80 7.17 2.04
N LEU A 189 5.28 6.34 2.94
CA LEU A 189 6.14 5.21 2.67
C LEU A 189 5.41 3.91 3.02
N ASN A 190 5.44 2.96 2.09
CA ASN A 190 4.98 1.60 2.34
C ASN A 190 6.15 0.63 2.15
N MET A 191 6.67 0.10 3.25
CA MET A 191 7.79 -0.84 3.22
C MET A 191 7.26 -2.28 3.25
N ILE A 192 7.70 -3.07 2.28
CA ILE A 192 7.22 -4.43 2.07
C ILE A 192 8.43 -5.37 2.20
N PRO A 193 8.66 -5.96 3.37
CA PRO A 193 9.73 -6.93 3.56
C PRO A 193 9.48 -8.20 2.72
N GLY A 194 10.51 -8.63 2.00
CA GLY A 194 10.53 -9.84 1.20
C GLY A 194 11.46 -10.93 1.76
N PHE A 195 11.75 -10.92 3.07
CA PHE A 195 12.77 -11.78 3.70
C PHE A 195 12.54 -13.29 3.52
N TYR A 196 11.30 -13.74 3.36
CA TYR A 196 10.98 -15.18 3.27
C TYR A 196 10.51 -15.58 1.88
N VAL A 197 11.17 -16.60 1.31
CA VAL A 197 10.72 -17.35 0.13
C VAL A 197 10.45 -18.79 0.56
N ASN A 198 9.22 -19.26 0.38
CA ASN A 198 8.86 -20.63 0.72
C ASN A 198 9.49 -21.63 -0.28
N LYS A 199 9.40 -22.92 0.04
CA LYS A 199 9.92 -24.02 -0.79
C LYS A 199 9.36 -24.10 -2.23
N ASN A 200 8.28 -23.37 -2.53
CA ASN A 200 7.68 -23.27 -3.86
C ASN A 200 8.11 -22.00 -4.62
N GLY A 201 8.97 -21.15 -4.02
CA GLY A 201 9.35 -19.86 -4.57
C GLY A 201 8.37 -18.72 -4.22
N ASP A 202 7.34 -18.96 -3.40
CA ASP A 202 6.40 -17.91 -3.01
C ASP A 202 6.96 -17.07 -1.86
N ARG A 203 6.90 -15.75 -1.99
CA ARG A 203 7.33 -14.81 -0.95
C ARG A 203 6.27 -14.68 0.16
N ALA A 204 6.66 -14.72 1.44
CA ALA A 204 5.80 -14.21 2.51
C ALA A 204 6.13 -12.73 2.66
N MET A 205 5.39 -11.90 1.93
CA MET A 205 5.52 -10.44 2.00
C MET A 205 4.53 -9.95 3.05
N ASN A 206 4.97 -9.94 4.32
CA ASN A 206 4.16 -9.44 5.44
C ASN A 206 4.27 -7.90 5.44
N ALA A 207 3.15 -7.18 5.31
CA ALA A 207 3.17 -5.72 5.48
C ALA A 207 3.65 -5.36 6.90
N GLN A 208 4.21 -4.16 7.08
CA GLN A 208 4.57 -3.67 8.42
C GLN A 208 3.38 -3.78 9.40
N PRO A 209 3.63 -4.03 10.69
CA PRO A 209 2.60 -4.07 11.71
C PRO A 209 1.77 -2.79 11.67
N PHE A 210 0.45 -2.97 11.84
CA PHE A 210 -0.54 -1.91 11.86
C PHE A 210 -0.11 -0.76 12.80
N PRO A 211 -0.42 0.51 12.47
CA PRO A 211 -0.29 1.61 13.42
C PRO A 211 -0.97 1.25 14.75
N LYS A 212 -0.33 1.60 15.88
CA LYS A 212 -0.91 1.39 17.22
C LYS A 212 -2.19 2.20 17.46
N ASP A 213 -2.38 3.26 16.69
CA ASP A 213 -3.55 4.12 16.78
C ASP A 213 -4.66 3.66 15.82
N PHE A 214 -5.85 3.44 16.39
CA PHE A 214 -7.12 3.35 15.65
C PHE A 214 -7.56 4.72 15.11
N ASN A 215 -6.62 5.60 14.75
CA ASN A 215 -6.96 6.93 14.29
C ASN A 215 -7.71 6.82 12.97
N LEU A 216 -9.02 7.01 13.10
CA LEU A 216 -9.92 7.63 12.14
C LEU A 216 -9.23 8.89 11.60
N LEU A 217 -8.46 8.76 10.51
CA LEU A 217 -7.64 9.89 10.07
C LEU A 217 -8.38 10.78 9.09
N GLU A 218 -8.35 12.07 9.42
CA GLU A 218 -8.56 13.24 8.57
C GLU A 218 -7.52 13.32 7.41
N CYS A 219 -6.71 12.28 7.20
CA CYS A 219 -5.69 12.15 6.17
C CYS A 219 -5.80 10.80 5.45
N THR A 220 -5.92 10.81 4.13
CA THR A 220 -6.18 9.66 3.23
C THR A 220 -4.98 8.74 2.97
N ILE A 221 -3.92 8.82 3.78
CA ILE A 221 -2.64 8.12 3.53
C ILE A 221 -2.38 6.83 4.35
N PRO A 222 -2.98 6.54 5.53
CA PRO A 222 -2.58 5.35 6.28
C PRO A 222 -3.01 4.06 5.55
N ARG A 223 -2.05 3.45 4.85
CA ARG A 223 -2.19 2.12 4.23
C ARG A 223 -1.93 1.05 5.26
N GLY A 224 -2.81 0.05 5.29
CA GLY A 224 -2.72 -1.07 6.20
C GLY A 224 -3.85 -1.14 7.23
N THR A 225 -4.68 -0.12 7.39
CA THR A 225 -5.88 -0.22 8.25
C THR A 225 -7.05 -0.86 7.48
N ILE A 226 -7.98 -1.51 8.19
CA ILE A 226 -9.22 -2.14 7.67
C ILE A 226 -10.16 -1.11 6.98
N GLU A 227 -9.74 0.16 6.90
CA GLU A 227 -10.58 1.31 6.57
C GLU A 227 -10.57 1.73 5.09
N ILE A 228 -9.83 1.01 4.24
CA ILE A 228 -9.72 1.26 2.79
C ILE A 228 -10.24 0.07 1.98
N VAL A 229 -10.98 0.34 0.89
CA VAL A 229 -11.44 -0.73 -0.02
C VAL A 229 -10.41 -0.91 -1.12
N THR A 230 -9.67 -2.02 -1.06
CA THR A 230 -8.83 -2.43 -2.18
C THR A 230 -9.64 -3.33 -3.11
N VAL A 231 -9.78 -2.91 -4.36
CA VAL A 231 -10.46 -3.68 -5.40
C VAL A 231 -9.44 -4.11 -6.45
N GLN A 232 -9.28 -5.42 -6.61
CA GLN A 232 -8.45 -5.95 -7.67
C GLN A 232 -9.18 -5.95 -9.01
N GLN A 233 -8.43 -5.89 -10.12
CA GLN A 233 -8.99 -6.03 -11.48
C GLN A 233 -9.76 -7.36 -11.70
N THR A 234 -9.52 -8.37 -10.87
CA THR A 234 -10.23 -9.67 -10.85
C THR A 234 -11.57 -9.61 -10.11
N GLY A 235 -11.87 -8.49 -9.45
CA GLY A 235 -13.02 -8.30 -8.57
C GLY A 235 -12.76 -8.70 -7.11
N GLU A 236 -11.61 -9.28 -6.77
CA GLU A 236 -11.30 -9.61 -5.38
C GLU A 236 -11.23 -8.36 -4.51
N ILE A 237 -11.88 -8.42 -3.34
CA ILE A 237 -11.84 -7.37 -2.31
C ILE A 237 -10.91 -7.82 -1.18
N THR A 238 -9.94 -6.98 -0.84
CA THR A 238 -8.96 -7.26 0.20
C THR A 238 -8.82 -6.10 1.19
N PRO A 239 -8.55 -6.37 2.49
CA PRO A 239 -8.25 -5.33 3.48
C PRO A 239 -6.86 -4.70 3.27
N CYS A 240 -5.95 -5.43 2.64
CA CYS A 240 -4.58 -4.97 2.42
C CYS A 240 -4.49 -4.25 1.08
N CYS A 241 -3.92 -3.04 1.10
CA CYS A 241 -3.32 -2.40 -0.06
C CYS A 241 -1.99 -3.08 -0.34
N ASP A 242 -1.92 -4.06 -1.23
CA ASP A 242 -0.59 -4.40 -1.75
C ASP A 242 -0.53 -4.82 -3.21
N VAL A 243 0.60 -4.44 -3.76
CA VAL A 243 1.08 -4.52 -5.12
C VAL A 243 1.80 -5.86 -5.21
N GLY A 244 1.13 -6.85 -5.78
CA GLY A 244 1.75 -8.14 -6.04
C GLY A 244 1.53 -9.23 -4.99
N ASN A 245 0.59 -9.07 -4.05
CA ASN A 245 0.40 -10.06 -2.99
C ASN A 245 -0.84 -10.95 -3.21
N LEU A 246 -0.60 -12.22 -3.53
CA LEU A 246 -1.61 -13.28 -3.77
C LEU A 246 -2.18 -13.90 -2.48
N LYS A 247 -1.70 -13.47 -1.30
CA LYS A 247 -2.00 -14.13 -0.02
C LYS A 247 -2.60 -13.20 1.05
N CYS A 248 -2.99 -11.97 0.73
CA CYS A 248 -3.73 -11.13 1.67
C CYS A 248 -4.99 -11.87 2.13
N GLN A 249 -4.95 -12.31 3.39
CA GLN A 249 -6.05 -12.91 4.10
C GLN A 249 -6.33 -12.03 5.32
N PRO A 250 -7.60 -11.85 5.68
CA PRO A 250 -8.75 -12.51 5.06
C PRO A 250 -9.23 -11.82 3.77
N LYS A 251 -9.64 -12.62 2.77
CA LYS A 251 -10.33 -12.10 1.57
C LYS A 251 -11.81 -11.83 1.88
N PHE A 252 -12.32 -10.68 1.47
CA PHE A 252 -13.71 -10.31 1.74
C PHE A 252 -14.70 -10.84 0.70
N GLY A 253 -14.21 -11.39 -0.40
CA GLY A 253 -15.02 -11.95 -1.49
C GLY A 253 -14.62 -11.37 -2.84
N ASN A 254 -15.46 -11.57 -3.84
CA ASN A 254 -15.24 -11.12 -5.20
C ASN A 254 -16.49 -10.41 -5.76
N LEU A 255 -16.33 -9.13 -6.11
CA LEU A 255 -17.40 -8.26 -6.63
C LEU A 255 -17.99 -8.70 -7.97
N LEU A 256 -17.34 -9.60 -8.70
CA LEU A 256 -17.88 -10.16 -9.96
C LEU A 256 -18.57 -11.50 -9.75
N MET A 257 -18.06 -12.32 -8.81
CA MET A 257 -18.50 -13.71 -8.66
C MET A 257 -19.50 -13.92 -7.52
N ASP A 258 -19.29 -13.26 -6.37
CA ASP A 258 -20.10 -13.48 -5.17
C ASP A 258 -21.29 -12.50 -5.13
N SER A 259 -22.41 -12.93 -4.55
CA SER A 259 -23.53 -12.03 -4.20
C SER A 259 -23.18 -11.11 -3.03
N PRO A 260 -23.88 -9.97 -2.85
CA PRO A 260 -23.70 -9.10 -1.68
C PRO A 260 -23.79 -9.85 -0.34
N ILE A 261 -24.72 -10.80 -0.22
CA ILE A 261 -24.93 -11.58 1.00
C ILE A 261 -23.73 -12.48 1.28
N GLU A 262 -23.20 -13.18 0.27
CA GLU A 262 -22.02 -14.04 0.42
C GLU A 262 -20.78 -13.23 0.79
N ILE A 263 -20.59 -12.05 0.19
CA ILE A 263 -19.51 -11.12 0.54
C ILE A 263 -19.62 -10.71 2.01
N MET A 264 -20.81 -10.28 2.46
CA MET A 264 -20.99 -9.86 3.86
C MET A 264 -20.79 -11.02 4.86
N GLN A 265 -21.19 -12.25 4.51
CA GLN A 265 -20.88 -13.43 5.32
C GLN A 265 -19.37 -13.68 5.42
N LYS A 266 -18.63 -13.56 4.30
CA LYS A 266 -17.17 -13.67 4.30
C LYS A 266 -16.52 -12.57 5.14
N VAL A 267 -17.02 -11.34 5.09
CA VAL A 267 -16.56 -10.23 5.96
C VAL A 267 -16.73 -10.56 7.43
N ASP A 268 -17.88 -11.10 7.84
CA ASP A 268 -18.10 -11.42 9.25
C ASP A 268 -17.16 -12.53 9.75
N VAL A 269 -16.94 -13.56 8.93
CA VAL A 269 -15.94 -14.62 9.24
C VAL A 269 -14.54 -14.02 9.35
N SER A 270 -14.19 -13.15 8.41
CA SER A 270 -12.91 -12.45 8.33
C SER A 270 -12.67 -11.58 9.57
N ARG A 271 -13.66 -10.78 9.95
CA ARG A 271 -13.62 -9.91 11.13
C ARG A 271 -13.42 -10.71 12.41
N LYS A 272 -14.15 -11.82 12.58
CA LYS A 272 -14.00 -12.71 13.75
C LYS A 272 -12.58 -13.29 13.83
N LYS A 273 -12.01 -13.71 12.70
CA LYS A 273 -10.62 -14.19 12.65
C LYS A 273 -9.61 -13.10 13.01
N MET A 274 -9.78 -11.89 12.48
CA MET A 274 -8.90 -10.76 12.82
C MET A 274 -8.96 -10.43 14.32
N VAL A 275 -10.16 -10.28 14.88
CA VAL A 275 -10.33 -10.00 16.33
C VAL A 275 -9.72 -11.09 17.19
N SER A 276 -9.94 -12.36 16.83
CA SER A 276 -9.36 -13.52 17.54
C SER A 276 -7.83 -13.51 17.49
N GLY A 277 -7.24 -13.33 16.30
CA GLY A 277 -5.78 -13.28 16.15
C GLY A 277 -5.13 -12.11 16.91
N ILE A 278 -5.75 -10.93 16.87
CA ILE A 278 -5.31 -9.75 17.64
C ILE A 278 -5.34 -10.04 19.16
N GLN A 279 -6.44 -10.61 19.66
CA GLN A 279 -6.56 -10.96 21.08
C GLN A 279 -5.50 -11.97 21.51
N LYS A 280 -5.24 -12.99 20.69
CA LYS A 280 -4.19 -13.99 20.94
C LYS A 280 -2.79 -13.38 20.90
N ASN A 281 -2.53 -12.43 20.01
CA ASN A 281 -1.27 -11.70 20.01
C ASN A 281 -1.08 -10.89 21.31
N HIS A 282 -2.12 -10.21 21.81
CA HIS A 282 -2.05 -9.54 23.11
C HIS A 282 -1.81 -10.52 24.27
N GLN A 283 -2.43 -11.70 24.23
CA GLN A 283 -2.16 -12.76 25.21
C GLN A 283 -0.71 -13.25 25.11
N ASN A 284 -0.18 -13.42 23.89
CA ASN A 284 1.21 -13.80 23.67
C ASN A 284 2.17 -12.78 24.27
N ILE A 285 1.94 -11.47 24.10
CA ILE A 285 2.72 -10.42 24.78
C ILE A 285 2.66 -10.59 26.30
N ASN A 286 1.45 -10.67 26.87
CA ASN A 286 1.27 -10.75 28.33
C ASN A 286 1.90 -12.01 28.93
N ASN A 287 2.07 -13.07 28.13
CA ASN A 287 2.64 -14.34 28.54
C ASN A 287 4.14 -14.48 28.22
N GLY A 288 4.81 -13.43 27.74
CA GLY A 288 6.23 -13.46 27.37
C GLY A 288 6.52 -14.28 26.10
N LYS A 289 5.52 -14.44 25.23
CA LYS A 289 5.55 -15.21 23.97
C LYS A 289 5.39 -14.32 22.73
N ALA A 290 5.77 -13.05 22.85
CA ALA A 290 5.76 -12.14 21.71
C ALA A 290 6.61 -12.71 20.56
N GLY A 291 6.18 -12.48 19.32
CA GLY A 291 6.77 -13.11 18.15
C GLY A 291 6.19 -14.48 17.78
N GLU A 292 5.36 -15.12 18.61
CA GLU A 292 4.69 -16.38 18.25
C GLU A 292 3.50 -16.16 17.31
N TRP A 293 3.53 -16.81 16.14
CA TRP A 293 2.44 -16.82 15.17
C TRP A 293 1.16 -17.41 15.76
N VAL A 294 0.03 -16.75 15.51
CA VAL A 294 -1.30 -17.26 15.84
C VAL A 294 -1.91 -18.00 14.65
N GLU A 295 -2.72 -19.03 14.92
CA GLU A 295 -3.33 -19.89 13.92
C GLU A 295 -4.26 -19.16 12.93
N GLU A 296 -4.74 -17.97 13.32
CA GLU A 296 -5.54 -17.08 12.48
C GLU A 296 -4.75 -16.44 11.32
N GLY A 297 -3.42 -16.58 11.32
CA GLY A 297 -2.54 -16.02 10.29
C GLY A 297 -2.33 -14.52 10.40
N ILE A 298 -2.65 -13.94 11.57
CA ILE A 298 -2.31 -12.55 11.90
C ILE A 298 -0.82 -12.51 12.28
N PRO A 299 0.00 -11.62 11.70
CA PRO A 299 1.41 -11.49 12.07
C PRO A 299 1.58 -11.29 13.58
N PRO A 300 2.56 -11.94 14.21
CA PRO A 300 2.76 -11.85 15.65
C PRO A 300 3.14 -10.43 16.08
N TYR A 301 2.74 -10.03 17.29
CA TYR A 301 3.18 -8.77 17.87
C TYR A 301 4.54 -8.94 18.57
N CYS A 302 5.42 -7.97 18.40
CA CYS A 302 6.72 -7.89 19.08
C CYS A 302 6.60 -7.07 20.38
N VAL A 303 7.59 -7.21 21.27
CA VAL A 303 7.80 -6.32 22.45
C VAL A 303 8.98 -5.41 22.21
#